data_AF-A0A9N9I2L6-F1
#
_entry.id   AF-A0A9N9I2L6-F1
#
_cell.length_a   1.000
_cell.length_b   1.000
_cell.length_c   1.000
_cell.angle_alpha   90.00
_cell.angle_beta   90.00
_cell.angle_gamma   90.00
#
_symmetry.space_group_name_H-M   'P 1'
#
loop_
_entity.id
_entity.type
_entity.pdbx_description
1 polymer ?
#
loop_
_entity_poly.entity_id
_entity_poly.type
_entity_poly.pdbx_seq_one_letter_code
_entity_poly.pdbx_strand_id
1 'polypeptide(L)'
;LKPWPNLAIEVASSESEAHLLNAVKNYWLCPGRAHDAIAVKLMRSDKIISKLKVWHFCTDKRTQSGELIPVSEFVSETIDDKDQILIQPQQHFINLKRKCLFHGMPPTFQTPTSIPDPLTVDFYEVICEMLQLNELRIS
;
A
#
# COMPACT_ATOMS: atom_id res chain seq x y z
N LEU A 1 -24.20 10.56 -8.49
CA LEU A 1 -22.90 10.58 -7.79
C LEU A 1 -22.05 9.45 -8.37
N LYS A 2 -20.83 9.72 -8.80
CA LYS A 2 -19.89 8.66 -9.19
C LYS A 2 -19.42 7.94 -7.92
N PRO A 3 -19.40 6.60 -7.85
CA PRO A 3 -18.91 5.89 -6.68
C PRO A 3 -17.43 6.23 -6.47
N TRP A 4 -17.02 6.41 -5.22
CA TRP A 4 -15.60 6.52 -4.88
C TRP A 4 -14.89 5.20 -5.15
N PRO A 5 -13.60 5.21 -5.53
CA PRO A 5 -12.81 3.99 -5.52
C PRO A 5 -12.80 3.41 -4.10
N ASN A 6 -13.05 2.11 -3.98
CA ASN A 6 -13.02 1.44 -2.67
C ASN A 6 -11.58 1.27 -2.13
N LEU A 7 -10.58 1.26 -3.02
CA LEU A 7 -9.16 1.18 -2.70
C LEU A 7 -8.44 2.48 -3.11
N ALA A 8 -7.72 3.09 -2.16
CA ALA A 8 -6.78 4.17 -2.42
C ALA A 8 -5.33 3.68 -2.26
N ILE A 9 -4.43 4.15 -3.10
CA ILE A 9 -2.99 3.88 -2.97
C ILE A 9 -2.29 5.23 -2.87
N GLU A 10 -1.68 5.49 -1.72
CA GLU A 10 -0.93 6.71 -1.44
C GLU A 10 0.56 6.37 -1.38
N VAL A 11 1.37 7.05 -2.19
CA VAL A 11 2.81 6.82 -2.29
C VAL A 11 3.55 8.11 -1.93
N ALA A 12 4.45 8.05 -0.96
CA ALA A 12 5.27 9.18 -0.52
C ALA A 12 6.74 8.87 -0.68
N SER A 13 7.50 9.83 -1.22
CA SER A 13 8.96 9.75 -1.31
C SER A 13 9.63 10.82 -0.46
N SER A 14 9.25 12.08 -0.62
CA SER A 14 9.76 13.23 0.13
C SER A 14 9.05 13.43 1.46
N GLU A 15 7.77 13.14 1.52
CA GLU A 15 6.88 13.48 2.63
C GLU A 15 7.16 12.56 3.83
N SER A 16 6.97 13.07 5.04
CA SER A 16 7.16 12.27 6.26
C SER A 16 6.14 11.13 6.35
N GLU A 17 6.48 10.07 7.10
CA GLU A 17 5.52 9.00 7.42
C GLU A 17 4.25 9.57 8.07
N ALA A 18 4.39 10.54 8.98
CA ALA A 18 3.25 11.17 9.64
C ALA A 18 2.31 11.87 8.64
N HIS A 19 2.86 12.58 7.65
CA HIS A 19 2.05 13.25 6.63
C HIS A 19 1.33 12.24 5.72
N LEU A 20 2.05 11.19 5.27
CA LEU A 20 1.49 10.08 4.50
C LEU A 20 0.32 9.42 5.25
N LEU A 21 0.55 9.03 6.51
CA LEU A 21 -0.45 8.35 7.32
C LEU A 21 -1.63 9.27 7.68
N ASN A 22 -1.38 10.57 7.83
CA ASN A 22 -2.46 11.56 8.01
C ASN A 22 -3.34 11.65 6.76
N ALA A 23 -2.77 11.69 5.55
CA ALA A 23 -3.54 11.67 4.31
C ALA A 23 -4.39 10.40 4.21
N VAL A 24 -3.83 9.23 4.54
CA VAL A 24 -4.58 7.97 4.54
C VAL A 24 -5.73 7.98 5.55
N LYS A 25 -5.46 8.31 6.82
CA LYS A 25 -6.45 8.23 7.90
C LYS A 25 -7.51 9.33 7.80
N ASN A 26 -7.12 10.56 7.45
CA ASN A 26 -7.94 11.76 7.57
C ASN A 26 -8.37 12.36 6.22
N TYR A 27 -7.97 11.79 5.09
CA TYR A 27 -8.48 12.16 3.78
C TYR A 27 -9.05 10.96 3.01
N TRP A 28 -8.29 9.88 2.83
CA TRP A 28 -8.75 8.74 2.03
C TRP A 28 -9.82 7.91 2.73
N LEU A 29 -9.61 7.58 4.00
CA LEU A 29 -10.49 6.74 4.81
C LEU A 29 -11.52 7.54 5.64
N CYS A 30 -11.77 8.78 5.24
CA CYS A 30 -12.88 9.56 5.80
C CYS A 30 -14.24 8.97 5.38
N PRO A 31 -15.30 9.18 6.19
CA PRO A 31 -16.65 8.72 5.84
C PRO A 31 -17.08 9.18 4.45
N GLY A 32 -17.67 8.27 3.67
CA GLY A 32 -18.16 8.54 2.33
C GLY A 32 -17.09 8.56 1.23
N ARG A 33 -15.89 8.03 1.49
CA ARG A 33 -14.78 7.90 0.53
C ARG A 33 -14.33 6.43 0.39
N ALA A 34 -13.02 6.17 0.34
CA ALA A 34 -12.48 4.82 0.21
C ALA A 34 -12.64 4.05 1.54
N HIS A 35 -12.71 2.72 1.43
CA HIS A 35 -12.81 1.81 2.58
C HIS A 35 -11.52 1.02 2.83
N ASP A 36 -10.66 0.97 1.82
CA ASP A 36 -9.39 0.28 1.82
C ASP A 36 -8.30 1.24 1.35
N ALA A 37 -7.13 1.18 1.97
CA ALA A 37 -6.01 2.02 1.58
C ALA A 37 -4.66 1.32 1.75
N ILE A 38 -3.75 1.60 0.83
CA ILE A 38 -2.36 1.18 0.90
C ILE A 38 -1.51 2.44 0.98
N ALA A 39 -0.69 2.55 2.02
CA ALA A 39 0.30 3.60 2.17
C ALA A 39 1.67 3.03 1.84
N VAL A 40 2.43 3.72 0.98
CA VAL A 40 3.77 3.29 0.56
C VAL A 40 4.75 4.42 0.82
N LYS A 41 5.70 4.20 1.73
CA LYS A 41 6.81 5.11 1.98
C LYS A 41 8.07 4.59 1.29
N LEU A 42 8.58 5.39 0.35
CA LEU A 42 9.88 5.19 -0.28
C LEU A 42 10.93 5.93 0.55
N MET A 43 11.97 5.22 0.95
CA MET A 43 13.14 5.77 1.63
C MET A 43 14.33 5.69 0.69
N ARG A 44 15.06 6.80 0.57
CA ARG A 44 16.21 6.91 -0.30
C ARG A 44 17.50 6.95 0.49
N SER A 45 18.51 6.25 -0.01
CA SER A 45 19.92 6.55 0.27
C SER A 45 20.43 7.28 -0.98
N ASP A 46 20.78 8.55 -0.83
CA ASP A 46 21.06 9.46 -1.95
C ASP A 46 19.95 9.48 -3.01
N LYS A 47 20.19 8.89 -4.18
CA LYS A 47 19.25 8.83 -5.32
C LYS A 47 18.53 7.49 -5.44
N ILE A 48 18.99 6.46 -4.73
CA ILE A 48 18.48 5.09 -4.86
C ILE A 48 17.44 4.86 -3.78
N ILE A 49 16.31 4.25 -4.13
CA ILE A 49 15.38 3.75 -3.14
C ILE A 49 16.06 2.58 -2.44
N SER A 50 16.35 2.75 -1.16
CA SER A 50 17.08 1.77 -0.34
C SER A 50 16.14 0.98 0.57
N LYS A 51 15.00 1.57 0.95
CA LYS A 51 13.97 0.89 1.72
C LYS A 51 12.57 1.25 1.25
N LEU A 52 11.67 0.29 1.39
CA LEU A 52 10.24 0.44 1.18
C LEU A 52 9.54 0.11 2.50
N LYS A 53 8.61 0.95 2.92
CA LYS A 53 7.69 0.63 4.01
C LYS A 53 6.26 0.71 3.52
N VAL A 54 5.49 -0.34 3.75
CA VAL A 54 4.11 -0.45 3.26
C VAL A 54 3.19 -0.70 4.43
N TRP A 55 2.05 -0.01 4.43
CA TRP A 55 0.95 -0.25 5.35
C TRP A 55 -0.32 -0.51 4.54
N HIS A 56 -1.12 -1.46 5.01
CA HIS A 56 -2.47 -1.68 4.52
C HIS A 56 -3.47 -1.31 5.61
N PHE A 57 -4.48 -0.53 5.26
CA PHE A 57 -5.54 -0.08 6.16
C PHE A 57 -6.90 -0.45 5.59
N CYS A 58 -7.82 -0.82 6.48
CA CYS A 58 -9.22 -1.06 6.18
C CYS A 58 -10.06 -0.37 7.25
N THR A 59 -11.15 0.30 6.86
CA THR A 59 -11.98 1.12 7.78
C THR A 59 -12.52 0.36 8.98
N ASP A 60 -12.68 -0.96 8.83
CA ASP A 60 -13.20 -1.89 9.83
C ASP A 60 -12.18 -2.22 10.93
N LYS A 61 -10.90 -1.93 10.72
CA LYS A 61 -9.83 -2.27 11.67
C LYS A 61 -9.45 -1.04 12.49
N ARG A 62 -10.06 -0.95 13.68
CA ARG A 62 -9.84 0.14 14.63
C ARG A 62 -9.48 -0.38 16.03
N THR A 63 -8.81 0.45 16.82
CA THR A 63 -8.63 0.23 18.26
C THR A 63 -9.97 0.37 19.00
N GLN A 64 -10.00 0.01 20.29
CA GLN A 64 -11.16 0.27 21.16
C GLN A 64 -11.49 1.77 21.28
N SER A 65 -10.50 2.65 21.14
CA SER A 65 -10.68 4.10 21.11
C SER A 65 -11.13 4.65 19.76
N GLY A 66 -11.33 3.78 18.74
CA GLY A 66 -11.80 4.15 17.41
C GLY A 66 -10.69 4.60 16.45
N GLU A 67 -9.42 4.51 16.83
CA GLU A 67 -8.30 4.88 15.97
C GLU A 67 -8.08 3.83 14.86
N LEU A 68 -7.90 4.27 13.62
CA LEU A 68 -7.48 3.39 12.51
C LEU A 68 -6.07 2.86 12.73
N ILE A 69 -5.93 1.54 12.64
CA ILE A 69 -4.64 0.85 12.69
C ILE A 69 -4.40 0.03 11.42
N PRO A 70 -3.15 -0.19 11.02
CA PRO A 70 -2.85 -1.05 9.89
C PRO A 70 -3.39 -2.47 10.11
N VAL A 71 -3.94 -3.07 9.06
CA VAL A 71 -4.24 -4.50 8.97
C VAL A 71 -2.94 -5.30 8.81
N SER A 72 -2.00 -4.77 8.03
CA SER A 72 -0.65 -5.30 7.86
C SER A 72 0.35 -4.19 7.59
N GLU A 73 1.61 -4.47 7.91
CA GLU A 73 2.75 -3.58 7.72
C GLU A 73 3.97 -4.43 7.37
N PHE A 74 4.81 -3.95 6.46
CA PHE A 74 6.15 -4.50 6.26
C PHE A 74 7.15 -3.42 5.89
N VAL A 75 8.42 -3.71 6.19
CA VAL A 75 9.59 -2.95 5.73
C VAL A 75 10.46 -3.89 4.93
N SER A 76 10.93 -3.43 3.77
CA SER A 76 11.88 -4.16 2.94
C SER A 76 13.08 -3.27 2.63
N GLU A 77 14.26 -3.87 2.68
CA GLU A 77 15.48 -3.30 2.13
C GLU A 77 15.60 -3.73 0.68
N THR A 78 15.80 -2.76 -0.21
CA THR A 78 15.79 -2.99 -1.65
C THR A 78 17.18 -3.17 -2.23
N ILE A 79 18.21 -2.71 -1.51
CA ILE A 79 19.63 -2.85 -1.83
C ILE A 79 20.43 -3.27 -0.60
N ASP A 80 21.53 -3.98 -0.79
CA ASP A 80 22.50 -4.31 0.27
C ASP A 80 23.57 -3.22 0.44
N ASP A 81 24.50 -3.44 1.38
CA ASP A 81 25.64 -2.53 1.64
C ASP A 81 26.62 -2.39 0.46
N LYS A 82 26.43 -3.17 -0.61
CA LYS A 82 27.22 -3.16 -1.86
C LYS A 82 26.40 -2.67 -3.05
N ASP A 83 25.26 -2.02 -2.80
CA ASP A 83 24.31 -1.54 -3.80
C ASP A 83 23.70 -2.64 -4.69
N GLN A 84 23.70 -3.90 -4.23
CA GLN A 84 23.07 -5.01 -4.96
C GLN A 84 21.60 -5.15 -4.58
N ILE A 85 20.75 -5.35 -5.59
CA ILE A 85 19.31 -5.52 -5.43
C ILE A 85 19.02 -6.80 -4.62
N LEU A 86 18.25 -6.66 -3.52
CA LEU A 86 17.95 -7.75 -2.57
C LEU A 86 16.57 -8.41 -2.75
N ILE A 87 15.72 -7.86 -3.62
CA ILE A 87 14.31 -8.28 -3.72
C ILE A 87 14.13 -9.59 -4.50
N GLN A 88 13.21 -10.43 -4.04
CA GLN A 88 12.74 -11.61 -4.77
C GLN A 88 11.20 -11.61 -4.87
N PRO A 89 10.62 -12.30 -5.88
CA PRO A 89 9.17 -12.46 -5.98
C PRO A 89 8.60 -13.07 -4.70
N GLN A 90 7.36 -12.71 -4.36
CA GLN A 90 6.63 -13.24 -3.20
C GLN A 90 7.24 -12.92 -1.83
N GLN A 91 8.21 -12.00 -1.74
CA GLN A 91 8.74 -11.53 -0.46
C GLN A 91 8.05 -10.28 0.08
N HIS A 92 7.42 -9.50 -0.79
CA HIS A 92 6.90 -8.17 -0.46
C HIS A 92 5.46 -8.05 -0.89
N PHE A 93 4.56 -8.63 -0.11
CA PHE A 93 3.14 -8.66 -0.45
C PHE A 93 2.26 -8.18 0.69
N ILE A 94 1.09 -7.67 0.30
CA ILE A 94 -0.04 -7.45 1.21
C ILE A 94 -1.21 -8.33 0.79
N ASN A 95 -2.02 -8.71 1.77
CA ASN A 95 -3.20 -9.52 1.57
C ASN A 95 -4.45 -8.65 1.78
N LEU A 96 -5.08 -8.25 0.67
CA LEU A 96 -6.30 -7.48 0.67
C LEU A 96 -7.49 -8.43 0.91
N LYS A 97 -8.26 -8.18 1.96
CA LYS A 97 -9.47 -8.97 2.23
C LYS A 97 -10.59 -8.48 1.33
N ARG A 98 -11.35 -9.39 0.71
CA ARG A 98 -12.49 -9.01 -0.15
C ARG A 98 -13.49 -8.13 0.59
N LYS A 99 -13.73 -8.37 1.88
CA LYS A 99 -14.63 -7.55 2.69
C LYS A 99 -14.22 -6.07 2.78
N CYS A 100 -12.93 -5.76 2.65
CA CYS A 100 -12.43 -4.38 2.63
C CYS A 100 -12.56 -3.80 1.21
N LEU A 101 -12.16 -4.56 0.19
CA LEU A 101 -12.24 -4.15 -1.21
C LEU A 101 -13.68 -3.92 -1.71
N PHE A 102 -14.64 -4.71 -1.21
CA PHE A 102 -16.06 -4.63 -1.59
C PHE A 102 -16.94 -4.09 -0.45
N HIS A 103 -16.34 -3.37 0.50
CA HIS A 103 -17.11 -2.73 1.56
C HIS A 103 -18.14 -1.76 0.99
N GLY A 104 -19.31 -1.68 1.60
CA GLY A 104 -20.38 -0.76 1.20
C GLY A 104 -21.15 -1.15 -0.06
N MET A 105 -20.78 -2.27 -0.70
CA MET A 105 -21.57 -2.82 -1.80
C MET A 105 -22.94 -3.30 -1.29
N PRO A 106 -24.00 -3.17 -2.10
CA PRO A 106 -25.34 -3.57 -1.69
C PRO A 106 -25.40 -5.07 -1.39
N PRO A 107 -26.33 -5.55 -0.53
CA PRO A 107 -26.46 -6.97 -0.21
C PRO A 107 -26.70 -7.89 -1.43
N THR A 108 -27.20 -7.33 -2.52
CA THR A 108 -27.43 -8.03 -3.80
C THR A 108 -26.16 -8.15 -4.65
N PHE A 109 -25.08 -7.46 -4.29
CA PHE A 109 -23.83 -7.52 -5.02
C PHE A 109 -23.15 -8.87 -4.82
N GLN A 110 -22.98 -9.58 -5.92
CA GLN A 110 -22.20 -10.81 -5.95
C GLN A 110 -20.75 -10.46 -6.24
N THR A 111 -19.90 -10.64 -5.24
CA THR A 111 -18.47 -10.42 -5.44
C THR A 111 -17.93 -11.50 -6.39
N PRO A 112 -17.17 -11.15 -7.44
CA PRO A 112 -16.69 -12.10 -8.43
C PRO A 112 -15.95 -13.28 -7.79
N THR A 113 -16.30 -14.51 -8.19
CA THR A 113 -15.65 -15.74 -7.69
C THR A 113 -14.22 -15.90 -8.16
N SER A 114 -13.86 -15.24 -9.27
CA SER A 114 -12.50 -15.19 -9.81
C SER A 114 -11.51 -14.42 -8.93
N ILE A 115 -11.99 -13.60 -8.00
CA ILE A 115 -11.13 -12.82 -7.11
C ILE A 115 -10.87 -13.63 -5.84
N PRO A 116 -9.62 -14.03 -5.55
CA PRO A 116 -9.29 -14.79 -4.35
C PRO A 116 -9.54 -13.99 -3.07
N ASP A 117 -9.69 -14.69 -1.95
CA ASP A 117 -9.73 -14.10 -0.61
C ASP A 117 -8.71 -14.79 0.31
N PRO A 118 -7.61 -14.13 0.70
CA PRO A 118 -7.25 -12.75 0.34
C PRO A 118 -6.78 -12.60 -1.12
N LEU A 119 -6.91 -11.38 -1.67
CA LEU A 119 -6.21 -10.96 -2.88
C LEU A 119 -4.80 -10.52 -2.51
N THR A 120 -3.80 -11.25 -2.99
CA THR A 120 -2.39 -10.92 -2.76
C THR A 120 -1.93 -9.90 -3.79
N VAL A 121 -1.37 -8.79 -3.31
CA VAL A 121 -0.68 -7.80 -4.13
C VAL A 121 0.80 -7.90 -3.83
N ASP A 122 1.58 -8.35 -4.80
CA ASP A 122 3.05 -8.43 -4.74
C ASP A 122 3.66 -7.13 -5.27
N PHE A 123 4.57 -6.53 -4.51
CA PHE A 123 5.26 -5.30 -4.85
C PHE A 123 6.55 -5.54 -5.63
N TYR A 124 6.94 -6.79 -5.89
CA TYR A 124 8.18 -7.12 -6.58
C TYR A 124 8.39 -6.32 -7.88
N GLU A 125 7.44 -6.37 -8.82
CA GLU A 125 7.55 -5.68 -10.12
C GLU A 125 7.66 -4.15 -9.95
N VAL A 126 6.87 -3.59 -9.03
CA VAL A 126 6.89 -2.14 -8.75
C VAL A 126 8.27 -1.71 -8.25
N ILE A 127 8.87 -2.50 -7.35
CA ILE A 127 10.20 -2.21 -6.81
C ILE A 127 11.26 -2.37 -7.91
N CYS A 128 11.19 -3.42 -8.73
CA CYS A 128 12.11 -3.63 -9.85
C CYS A 128 12.12 -2.43 -10.81
N GLU A 129 10.95 -1.98 -11.24
CA GLU A 129 10.80 -0.81 -12.14
C GLU A 129 11.34 0.48 -11.50
N MET A 130 11.05 0.69 -10.22
CA MET A 130 11.55 1.85 -9.48
C MET A 130 13.08 1.88 -9.37
N LEU A 131 13.73 0.71 -9.25
CA LEU A 131 15.19 0.60 -9.20
C LEU A 131 15.81 0.84 -10.59
N GLN A 132 15.24 0.26 -11.65
CA GLN A 132 15.72 0.44 -13.03
C GLN A 132 15.61 1.90 -13.51
N LEU A 133 14.54 2.61 -13.14
CA LEU A 133 14.37 4.03 -13.42
C LEU A 133 15.45 4.92 -12.79
N ASN A 134 16.10 4.46 -11.71
CA ASN A 134 17.23 5.20 -11.10
C ASN A 134 18.53 4.97 -11.89
N GLU A 135 18.76 3.78 -12.44
CA GLU A 135 19.92 3.54 -13.33
C GLU A 135 19.86 4.41 -14.58
N LEU A 136 18.68 4.54 -15.19
CA LEU A 136 18.45 5.35 -16.39
C LEU A 136 18.54 6.87 -16.18
N ARG A 137 18.52 7.36 -14.93
CA ARG A 137 18.69 8.79 -14.61
C ARG A 137 20.14 9.19 -14.34
N ILE A 138 21.06 8.23 -14.32
CA ILE A 138 22.50 8.46 -14.03
C ILE A 138 23.36 8.33 -15.30
N SER A 139 22.79 7.88 -16.43
CA SER A 139 23.38 7.98 -17.78
C SER A 139 23.03 9.30 -18.46
#